data_AF-A0A2D5IFB8-F1
#
_entry.id   AF-A0A2D5IFB8-F1
#
_cell.length_a   1.000
_cell.length_b   1.000
_cell.length_c   1.000
_cell.angle_alpha   90.00
_cell.angle_beta   90.00
_cell.angle_gamma   90.00
#
_symmetry.space_group_name_H-M   'P 1'
#
loop_
_entity.id
_entity.type
_entity.pdbx_description
1 polymer ?
#
loop_
_entity_poly.entity_id
_entity_poly.type
_entity_poly.pdbx_seq_one_letter_code
_entity_poly.pdbx_strand_id
1 'polypeptide(L)'
;MRIVSCFFYFALFSAVSSVAWSEYLVIKDKNAFIAEIKDKTLKRPLIRLEVTEDGKINGRAAMLNVTGQWTWENNYFCRDLFWGSRNLGYNCQQVSSNGKKIRFTSDKGEGDFADFTVK
;
A
#
# COMPACT_ATOMS: atom_id res chain seq x y z
N MET A 1 -31.39 41.56 -49.19
CA MET A 1 -29.91 41.44 -49.07
C MET A 1 -29.51 42.22 -47.82
N ARG A 2 -28.87 41.71 -46.77
CA ARG A 2 -27.95 40.57 -46.65
C ARG A 2 -27.81 40.22 -45.15
N ILE A 3 -27.89 38.91 -44.88
CA ILE A 3 -27.09 38.14 -43.92
C ILE A 3 -27.43 38.32 -42.43
N VAL A 4 -28.31 37.43 -41.97
CA VAL A 4 -28.38 36.96 -40.58
C VAL A 4 -27.11 36.17 -40.31
N SER A 5 -26.16 36.74 -39.57
CA SER A 5 -24.98 36.00 -39.10
C SER A 5 -25.34 35.24 -37.82
N CYS A 6 -25.83 34.01 -37.98
CA CYS A 6 -25.86 33.03 -36.91
C CYS A 6 -24.41 32.66 -36.54
N PHE A 7 -23.87 33.31 -35.51
CA PHE A 7 -22.66 32.83 -34.85
C PHE A 7 -23.02 31.56 -34.07
N PHE A 8 -22.88 30.40 -34.71
CA PHE A 8 -22.89 29.10 -34.04
C PHE A 8 -21.65 29.02 -33.14
N TYR A 9 -21.82 29.38 -31.86
CA TYR A 9 -20.84 29.11 -30.81
C TYR A 9 -20.82 27.60 -30.57
N PHE A 10 -19.92 26.90 -31.25
CA PHE A 10 -19.62 25.50 -30.94
C PHE A 10 -18.77 25.49 -29.66
N ALA A 11 -19.42 25.39 -28.51
CA ALA A 11 -18.73 25.25 -27.22
C ALA A 11 -18.02 23.87 -27.20
N LEU A 12 -16.71 23.89 -27.42
CA LEU A 12 -15.86 22.71 -27.30
C LEU A 12 -15.77 22.33 -25.81
N PHE A 13 -16.62 21.40 -25.37
CA PHE A 13 -16.60 20.87 -24.01
C PHE A 13 -15.47 19.84 -23.91
N SER A 14 -14.27 20.30 -23.59
CA SER A 14 -13.12 19.43 -23.35
C SER A 14 -13.36 18.61 -22.10
N ALA A 15 -13.73 17.33 -22.26
CA ALA A 15 -13.79 16.38 -21.15
C ALA A 15 -12.36 16.18 -20.61
N VAL A 16 -12.07 16.77 -19.46
CA VAL A 16 -10.83 16.52 -18.73
C VAL A 16 -10.96 15.16 -18.07
N SER A 17 -10.44 14.12 -18.71
CA SER A 17 -10.29 12.80 -18.12
C SER A 17 -9.31 12.92 -16.94
N SER A 18 -9.81 12.97 -15.71
CA SER A 18 -8.96 12.85 -14.53
C SER A 18 -8.33 11.47 -14.54
N VAL A 19 -7.03 11.39 -14.84
CA VAL A 19 -6.23 10.20 -14.54
C VAL A 19 -6.29 10.06 -13.02
N ALA A 20 -7.10 9.11 -12.54
CA ALA A 20 -7.17 8.79 -11.13
C ALA A 20 -5.84 8.15 -10.72
N TRP A 21 -4.92 8.97 -10.24
CA TRP A 21 -3.81 8.48 -9.45
C TRP A 21 -4.42 7.86 -8.19
N SER A 22 -4.13 6.59 -7.97
CA SER A 22 -4.65 5.87 -6.81
C SER A 22 -3.93 6.38 -5.57
N GLU A 23 -4.52 7.37 -4.91
CA GLU A 23 -4.03 7.97 -3.68
C GLU A 23 -3.91 6.90 -2.59
N TYR A 24 -2.79 6.92 -1.86
CA TYR A 24 -2.59 6.05 -0.71
C TYR A 24 -3.29 6.63 0.50
N LEU A 25 -4.28 5.92 1.02
CA LEU A 25 -5.01 6.26 2.23
C LEU A 25 -4.33 5.60 3.43
N VAL A 26 -4.01 6.39 4.45
CA VAL A 26 -3.39 5.89 5.69
C VAL A 26 -4.39 5.04 6.47
N ILE A 27 -3.97 3.83 6.84
CA ILE A 27 -4.76 2.90 7.65
C ILE A 27 -4.34 3.09 9.11
N LYS A 28 -5.27 3.54 9.95
CA LYS A 28 -5.03 3.76 11.38
C LYS A 28 -5.61 2.67 12.28
N ASP A 29 -6.54 1.88 11.75
CA ASP A 29 -7.25 0.84 12.49
C ASP A 29 -6.73 -0.57 12.16
N LYS A 30 -6.63 -1.41 13.20
CA LYS A 30 -6.14 -2.80 13.07
C LYS A 30 -7.06 -3.64 12.19
N ASN A 31 -8.38 -3.53 12.35
CA ASN A 31 -9.33 -4.35 11.60
C ASN A 31 -9.35 -3.96 10.13
N ALA A 32 -9.24 -2.67 9.82
CA ALA A 32 -9.05 -2.18 8.46
C ALA A 32 -7.77 -2.77 7.83
N PHE A 33 -6.64 -2.78 8.57
CA PHE A 33 -5.42 -3.43 8.10
C PHE A 33 -5.61 -4.93 7.85
N ILE A 34 -6.25 -5.65 8.79
CA ILE A 34 -6.53 -7.09 8.64
C ILE A 34 -7.38 -7.34 7.38
N ALA A 35 -8.41 -6.53 7.12
CA ALA A 35 -9.24 -6.68 5.92
C ALA A 35 -8.43 -6.51 4.61
N GLU A 36 -7.40 -5.66 4.62
CA GLU A 36 -6.52 -5.47 3.46
C GLU A 36 -5.64 -6.70 3.18
N ILE A 37 -5.17 -7.40 4.22
CA ILE A 37 -4.14 -8.45 4.12
C ILE A 37 -4.67 -9.89 4.29
N LYS A 38 -5.87 -10.06 4.85
CA LYS A 38 -6.44 -11.38 5.16
C LYS A 38 -6.53 -12.25 3.90
N ASP A 39 -6.06 -13.50 4.05
CA ASP A 39 -6.05 -14.54 3.01
C ASP A 39 -5.35 -14.11 1.70
N LYS A 40 -4.46 -13.12 1.77
CA LYS A 40 -3.76 -12.54 0.62
C LYS A 40 -2.25 -12.63 0.80
N THR A 41 -1.53 -12.57 -0.32
CA THR A 41 -0.07 -12.47 -0.34
C THR A 41 0.38 -11.07 -0.72
N LEU A 42 1.33 -10.52 0.02
CA LEU A 42 2.02 -9.28 -0.29
C LEU A 42 3.21 -9.56 -1.21
N LYS A 43 3.18 -9.04 -2.45
CA LYS A 43 4.17 -9.36 -3.48
C LYS A 43 4.88 -8.11 -4.02
N ARG A 44 6.20 -8.20 -4.16
CA ARG A 44 7.03 -7.31 -5.00
C ARG A 44 8.14 -8.13 -5.67
N PRO A 45 8.93 -7.59 -6.61
CA PRO A 45 10.00 -8.35 -7.24
C PRO A 45 10.90 -9.03 -6.18
N LEU A 46 11.11 -10.33 -6.34
CA LEU A 46 11.91 -11.21 -5.46
C LEU A 46 11.43 -11.35 -4.00
N ILE A 47 10.26 -10.83 -3.65
CA ILE A 47 9.73 -10.88 -2.27
C ILE A 47 8.25 -11.30 -2.29
N ARG A 48 7.91 -12.27 -1.45
CA ARG A 48 6.53 -12.69 -1.18
C ARG A 48 6.38 -12.87 0.32
N LEU A 49 5.40 -12.20 0.90
CA LEU A 49 5.11 -12.24 2.33
C LEU A 49 3.64 -12.56 2.54
N GLU A 50 3.35 -13.33 3.58
CA GLU A 50 2.05 -13.54 4.17
C GLU A 50 2.09 -12.94 5.56
N VAL A 51 1.20 -11.99 5.79
CA VAL A 51 0.98 -11.37 7.10
C VAL A 51 -0.35 -11.91 7.59
N THR A 52 -0.36 -12.52 8.75
CA THR A 52 -1.54 -13.22 9.27
C THR A 52 -2.19 -12.42 10.39
N GLU A 53 -3.50 -12.60 10.59
CA GLU A 53 -4.29 -11.89 11.62
C GLU A 53 -3.85 -12.24 13.06
N ASP A 54 -3.21 -13.41 13.26
CA ASP A 54 -2.65 -13.86 14.54
C ASP A 54 -1.27 -13.27 14.85
N GLY A 55 -0.79 -12.31 14.05
CA GLY A 55 0.44 -11.58 14.37
C GLY A 55 1.72 -12.18 13.79
N LYS A 56 1.64 -13.09 12.80
CA LYS A 56 2.85 -13.68 12.18
C LYS A 56 3.15 -13.05 10.82
N ILE A 57 4.43 -13.07 10.47
CA ILE A 57 4.94 -12.73 9.15
C ILE A 57 5.73 -13.93 8.65
N ASN A 58 5.38 -14.47 7.49
CA ASN A 58 6.08 -15.57 6.85
C ASN A 58 6.31 -15.26 5.37
N GLY A 59 7.36 -15.82 4.78
CA GLY A 59 7.56 -15.69 3.35
C GLY A 59 8.99 -15.90 2.91
N ARG A 60 9.34 -15.30 1.77
CA ARG A 60 10.69 -15.35 1.21
C ARG A 60 11.07 -14.03 0.57
N ALA A 61 12.34 -13.66 0.72
CA ALA A 61 12.98 -12.54 0.04
C ALA A 61 14.34 -13.00 -0.49
N ALA A 62 14.58 -12.83 -1.80
CA ALA A 62 15.81 -13.26 -2.47
C ALA A 62 16.25 -14.68 -2.07
N MET A 63 15.31 -15.64 -2.19
CA MET A 63 15.46 -17.08 -1.87
C MET A 63 15.58 -17.46 -0.38
N LEU A 64 15.92 -16.52 0.50
CA LEU A 64 15.95 -16.76 1.95
C LEU A 64 14.57 -16.60 2.57
N ASN A 65 14.33 -17.35 3.64
CA ASN A 65 13.10 -17.26 4.42
C ASN A 65 13.01 -15.90 5.13
N VAL A 66 11.79 -15.37 5.19
CA VAL A 66 11.43 -14.22 6.01
C VAL A 66 10.47 -14.72 7.06
N THR A 67 10.79 -14.46 8.33
CA THR A 67 9.94 -14.80 9.47
C THR A 67 9.85 -13.60 10.41
N GLY A 68 8.76 -13.48 11.14
CA GLY A 68 8.60 -12.36 12.05
C GLY A 68 7.28 -12.38 12.78
N GLN A 69 7.11 -11.40 13.64
CA GLN A 69 5.88 -11.14 14.36
C GLN A 69 5.50 -9.67 14.22
N TRP A 70 4.22 -9.38 14.38
CA TRP A 70 3.72 -8.02 14.38
C TRP A 70 2.60 -7.80 15.39
N THR A 71 2.50 -6.56 15.83
CA THR A 71 1.46 -6.01 16.68
C THR A 71 0.92 -4.73 16.05
N TRP A 72 -0.31 -4.37 16.40
CA TRP A 72 -0.88 -3.06 16.06
C TRP A 72 -0.83 -2.18 17.30
N GLU A 73 -0.08 -1.08 17.23
CA GLU A 73 0.12 -0.18 18.37
C GLU A 73 0.03 1.27 17.93
N ASN A 74 -0.82 2.05 18.60
CA ASN A 74 -0.94 3.50 18.37
C ASN A 74 -1.08 3.90 16.89
N ASN A 75 -1.87 3.13 16.12
CA ASN A 75 -2.11 3.29 14.67
C ASN A 75 -0.95 2.85 13.76
N TYR A 76 0.02 2.09 14.28
CA TYR A 76 1.16 1.59 13.51
C TYR A 76 1.22 0.06 13.48
N PHE A 77 1.80 -0.45 12.41
CA PHE A 77 2.21 -1.84 12.28
C PHE A 77 3.61 -1.98 12.87
N CYS A 78 3.70 -2.48 14.09
CA CYS A 78 4.98 -2.70 14.78
C CYS A 78 5.42 -4.14 14.58
N ARG A 79 6.65 -4.34 14.10
CA ARG A 79 7.13 -5.66 13.69
C ARG A 79 8.56 -5.92 14.09
N ASP A 80 8.85 -7.19 14.34
CA ASP A 80 10.18 -7.78 14.31
C ASP A 80 10.31 -8.70 13.09
N LEU A 81 11.46 -8.66 12.42
CA LEU A 81 11.67 -9.44 11.20
C LEU A 81 13.05 -10.07 11.16
N PHE A 82 13.09 -11.33 10.75
CA PHE A 82 14.29 -12.06 10.41
C PHE A 82 14.31 -12.33 8.90
N TRP A 83 15.49 -12.19 8.30
CA TRP A 83 15.76 -12.57 6.93
C TRP A 83 16.90 -13.58 6.93
N GLY A 84 16.56 -14.86 6.74
CA GLY A 84 17.46 -15.96 7.07
C GLY A 84 17.81 -15.92 8.57
N SER A 85 19.10 -15.86 8.89
CA SER A 85 19.61 -15.70 10.26
C SER A 85 19.76 -14.24 10.70
N ARG A 86 19.60 -13.28 9.79
CA ARG A 86 19.80 -11.86 10.09
C ARG A 86 18.55 -11.29 10.74
N ASN A 87 18.69 -10.78 11.97
CA ASN A 87 17.66 -9.96 12.60
C ASN A 87 17.68 -8.54 11.99
N LEU A 88 16.52 -8.07 11.51
CA LEU A 88 16.33 -6.73 10.95
C LEU A 88 15.78 -5.73 11.99
N GLY A 89 15.52 -6.19 13.21
CA GLY A 89 15.13 -5.38 14.35
C GLY A 89 13.66 -4.97 14.36
N TYR A 90 13.27 -4.47 15.53
CA TYR A 90 11.94 -3.92 15.79
C TYR A 90 11.75 -2.57 15.09
N ASN A 91 10.62 -2.39 14.40
CA ASN A 91 10.24 -1.09 13.86
C ASN A 91 8.72 -0.94 13.78
N CYS A 92 8.22 0.26 14.07
CA CYS A 92 6.81 0.62 13.89
C CYS A 92 6.64 1.39 12.59
N GLN A 93 5.79 0.89 11.71
CA GLN A 93 5.62 1.39 10.35
C GLN A 93 4.23 1.99 10.16
N GLN A 94 4.15 3.12 9.47
CA GLN A 94 2.88 3.64 8.96
C GLN A 94 2.42 2.76 7.80
N VAL A 95 1.15 2.36 7.80
CA VAL A 95 0.56 1.60 6.70
C VAL A 95 -0.40 2.48 5.92
N SER A 96 -0.32 2.40 4.58
CA SER A 96 -1.30 3.02 3.70
C SER A 96 -1.65 2.10 2.53
N SER A 97 -2.86 2.19 2.01
CA SER A 97 -3.33 1.37 0.89
C SER A 97 -4.03 2.23 -0.16
N ASN A 98 -3.94 1.79 -1.40
CA ASN A 98 -4.69 2.37 -2.50
C ASN A 98 -5.65 1.33 -3.14
N GLY A 99 -5.96 0.26 -2.39
CA GLY A 99 -6.83 -0.84 -2.80
C GLY A 99 -6.16 -1.89 -3.70
N LYS A 100 -5.04 -1.56 -4.34
CA LYS A 100 -4.23 -2.51 -5.14
C LYS A 100 -2.88 -2.81 -4.51
N LYS A 101 -2.29 -1.80 -3.89
CA LYS A 101 -1.01 -1.87 -3.22
C LYS A 101 -1.17 -1.41 -1.79
N ILE A 102 -0.41 -2.06 -0.92
CA ILE A 102 -0.18 -1.64 0.45
C ILE A 102 1.26 -1.15 0.56
N ARG A 103 1.44 -0.05 1.29
CA ARG A 103 2.72 0.62 1.55
C ARG A 103 2.99 0.58 3.04
N PHE A 104 4.19 0.13 3.40
CA PHE A 104 4.74 0.24 4.74
C PHE A 104 5.85 1.28 4.72
N THR A 105 5.73 2.32 5.53
CA THR A 105 6.76 3.37 5.69
C THR A 105 7.37 3.23 7.07
N SER A 106 8.69 3.05 7.13
CA SER A 106 9.44 2.84 8.38
C SER A 106 9.41 4.08 9.27
N ASP A 107 9.82 3.90 10.53
CA ASP A 107 10.00 4.99 11.50
C ASP A 107 8.74 5.85 11.63
N LYS A 108 7.60 5.17 11.82
CA LYS A 108 6.27 5.78 11.99
C LYS A 108 5.85 6.72 10.86
N GLY A 109 6.39 6.52 9.65
CA GLY A 109 6.06 7.30 8.47
C GLY A 109 7.15 8.28 8.02
N GLU A 110 8.26 8.37 8.76
CA GLU A 110 9.35 9.32 8.49
C GLU A 110 10.51 8.71 7.70
N GLY A 111 10.56 7.38 7.57
CA GLY A 111 11.65 6.66 6.93
C GLY A 111 11.34 6.13 5.52
N ASP A 112 12.16 5.17 5.08
CA ASP A 112 11.98 4.49 3.80
C ASP A 112 10.68 3.68 3.73
N PHE A 113 10.13 3.55 2.52
CA PHE A 113 8.91 2.79 2.28
C PHE A 113 9.11 1.56 1.39
N ALA A 114 8.19 0.61 1.55
CA ALA A 114 8.08 -0.57 0.70
C ALA A 114 6.64 -0.76 0.23
N ASP A 115 6.46 -0.78 -1.09
CA ASP A 115 5.19 -1.12 -1.73
C ASP A 115 5.10 -2.61 -2.03
N PHE A 116 3.95 -3.19 -1.71
CA PHE A 116 3.58 -4.55 -2.07
C PHE A 116 2.26 -4.54 -2.82
N THR A 117 2.19 -5.32 -3.89
CA THR A 117 0.91 -5.66 -4.52
C THR A 117 0.21 -6.68 -3.65
N VAL A 118 -1.04 -6.42 -3.33
CA VAL A 118 -1.91 -7.34 -2.59
C VAL A 118 -2.52 -8.31 -3.60
N LYS A 119 -2.37 -9.62 -3.39
CA LYS A 119 -2.79 -10.67 -4.33
C LYS A 119 -3.56 -11.77 -3.66
#